data_AF-A0A958XBY1-F1
#
_entry.id   AF-A0A958XBY1-F1
#
_cell.length_a   1.000
_cell.length_b   1.000
_cell.length_c   1.000
_cell.angle_alpha   90.00
_cell.angle_beta   90.00
_cell.angle_gamma   90.00
#
_symmetry.space_group_name_H-M   'P 1'
#
loop_
_entity.id
_entity.type
_entity.pdbx_description
1 polymer ?
#
loop_
_entity_poly.entity_id
_entity_poly.type
_entity_poly.pdbx_seq_one_letter_code
_entity_poly.pdbx_strand_id
1 'polypeptide(L)' 'MENIKPDCSCTMQYGPVCGCNNKTYSNACAAECAGIKRYKKGACPK' A
#
# COMPACT_ATOMS: atom_id res chain seq x y z
N MET A 1 -4.22 -24.63 -6.23
CA MET A 1 -5.48 -23.90 -6.47
C MET A 1 -5.18 -22.45 -6.20
N GLU A 2 -5.47 -21.64 -7.20
CA GLU A 2 -4.83 -20.36 -7.52
C GLU A 2 -4.68 -19.41 -6.32
N ASN A 3 -3.47 -18.83 -6.20
CA ASN A 3 -3.13 -17.69 -5.36
C ASN A 3 -3.87 -16.43 -5.82
N ILE A 4 -5.19 -16.43 -5.71
CA ILE A 4 -5.98 -15.22 -5.73
C ILE A 4 -5.97 -14.74 -4.29
N LYS A 5 -5.33 -13.60 -3.99
CA LYS A 5 -5.73 -12.77 -2.85
C LYS A 5 -6.90 -11.93 -3.36
N PRO A 6 -8.18 -12.32 -3.18
CA PRO A 6 -9.30 -11.51 -3.64
C PRO A 6 -9.69 -10.48 -2.58
N ASP A 7 -9.00 -10.45 -1.46
CA ASP A 7 -9.27 -9.55 -0.37
C ASP A 7 -7.94 -8.98 0.08
N CYS A 8 -7.79 -7.66 -0.08
CA CYS A 8 -6.71 -6.96 0.58
C CYS A 8 -7.02 -6.89 2.06
N SER A 9 -6.90 -8.04 2.73
CA SER A 9 -6.97 -8.15 4.19
C SER A 9 -5.68 -7.56 4.76
N CYS A 10 -5.59 -6.24 4.69
CA CYS A 10 -4.55 -5.45 5.30
C CYS A 10 -4.98 -5.12 6.72
N THR A 11 -4.06 -5.20 7.68
CA THR A 11 -4.33 -4.67 9.02
C THR A 11 -4.62 -3.18 8.92
N MET A 12 -5.49 -2.66 9.80
CA MET A 12 -5.72 -1.22 9.93
C MET A 12 -4.55 -0.49 10.62
N GLN A 13 -3.37 -1.11 10.67
CA GLN A 13 -2.18 -0.51 11.23
C GLN A 13 -1.80 0.70 10.36
N TYR A 14 -1.75 1.86 10.99
CA TYR A 14 -1.34 3.09 10.33
C TYR A 14 0.18 3.10 10.21
N GLY A 15 0.67 3.03 8.97
CA GLY A 15 2.09 2.99 8.64
C GLY A 15 2.29 3.60 7.26
N PRO A 16 2.05 4.92 7.11
CA PRO A 16 1.85 5.53 5.82
C PRO A 16 3.04 5.33 4.90
N VAL A 17 2.77 5.10 3.62
CA VAL A 17 3.78 4.96 2.58
C VAL A 17 3.47 5.83 1.37
N CYS A 18 4.50 6.39 0.75
CA CYS A 18 4.39 7.19 -0.44
C CYS A 18 4.60 6.30 -1.67
N GLY A 19 3.55 6.07 -2.44
CA GLY A 19 3.62 5.34 -3.70
C GLY A 19 4.38 6.11 -4.78
N CYS A 20 4.90 5.39 -5.78
CA CYS A 20 5.54 5.98 -6.95
C CYS A 20 4.61 6.85 -7.80
N ASN A 21 3.31 6.81 -7.53
CA ASN A 21 2.27 7.65 -8.12
C ASN A 21 2.00 8.93 -7.32
N ASN A 22 2.88 9.30 -6.37
CA ASN A 22 2.70 10.43 -5.45
C ASN A 22 1.41 10.37 -4.63
N LYS A 23 0.86 9.17 -4.43
CA LYS A 23 -0.26 8.93 -3.50
C LYS A 23 0.28 8.38 -2.19
N THR A 24 -0.21 8.94 -1.10
CA THR A 24 -0.01 8.38 0.23
C THR A 24 -1.01 7.25 0.46
N TYR A 25 -0.51 6.09 0.86
CA TYR A 25 -1.30 4.92 1.27
C TYR A 25 -1.22 4.76 2.78
N SER A 26 -2.31 4.35 3.42
CA SER A 26 -2.40 4.19 4.88
C SER A 26 -1.39 3.18 5.43
N ASN A 27 -1.02 2.17 4.64
CA ASN A 27 0.06 1.25 4.92
C ASN A 27 0.64 0.59 3.65
N ALA A 28 1.77 -0.08 3.81
CA ALA A 28 2.44 -0.85 2.77
C ALA A 28 1.51 -1.88 2.11
N CYS A 29 0.69 -2.58 2.91
CA CYS A 29 -0.26 -3.55 2.38
C CYS A 29 -1.33 -2.89 1.49
N ALA A 30 -1.84 -1.73 1.87
CA ALA A 30 -2.79 -0.96 1.06
C ALA A 30 -2.15 -0.45 -0.24
N ALA A 31 -0.85 -0.12 -0.22
CA ALA A 31 -0.11 0.21 -1.45
C ALA A 31 0.01 -1.02 -2.36
N GLU A 32 0.44 -2.17 -1.84
CA GLU A 32 0.55 -3.42 -2.60
C GLU A 32 -0.80 -3.89 -3.15
N CYS A 33 -1.85 -3.76 -2.34
CA CYS A 33 -3.24 -3.98 -2.71
C CYS A 33 -3.65 -3.15 -3.92
N ALA A 34 -3.29 -1.87 -3.92
CA ALA A 34 -3.54 -0.97 -5.03
C ALA A 34 -2.60 -1.21 -6.24
N GLY A 35 -1.81 -2.29 -6.23
CA GLY A 35 -0.85 -2.63 -7.27
C GLY A 35 0.46 -1.81 -7.20
N ILE A 36 0.65 -1.00 -6.17
CA ILE A 36 1.86 -0.21 -5.96
C ILE A 36 2.90 -1.06 -5.24
N LYS A 37 3.86 -1.60 -6.01
CA LYS A 37 5.00 -2.35 -5.46
C LYS A 37 6.17 -1.44 -5.08
N ARG A 38 6.18 -0.20 -5.58
CA ARG A 38 7.24 0.79 -5.32
C ARG A 38 6.68 1.91 -4.48
N TYR A 39 7.04 1.92 -3.20
CA TYR A 39 6.68 2.96 -2.26
C TYR A 39 7.82 3.22 -1.26
N LYS A 40 7.86 4.43 -0.70
CA LYS A 40 8.78 4.81 0.37
C LYS A 40 8.02 4.87 1.70
N LYS A 41 8.70 4.55 2.80
CA LYS A 41 8.13 4.73 4.15
C LYS A 41 7.89 6.22 4.40
N GLY A 42 6.74 6.56 4.99
CA GLY A 42 6.29 7.93 5.22
C GLY A 42 5.29 8.40 4.15
N ALA A 43 4.49 9.41 4.50
CA ALA A 43 3.57 10.05 3.56
C ALA A 43 4.35 10.75 2.43
N CYS A 44 3.74 10.90 1.26
CA CYS A 44 4.35 11.66 0.18
C CYS A 44 4.55 13.12 0.60
N PRO A 45 5.70 13.73 0.25
CA PRO A 45 5.85 15.17 0.35
C PRO A 45 4.77 15.83 -0.53
N LYS A 46 4.13 16.89 0.00
CA LYS A 46 3.19 17.73 -0.74
C LYS A 46 3.93 18.62 -1.74
#